data_AF-A0A7G1NZT5-F1
#
_entry.id   AF-A0A7G1NZT5-F1
#
_cell.length_a   1.000
_cell.length_b   1.000
_cell.length_c   1.000
_cell.angle_alpha   90.00
_cell.angle_beta   90.00
_cell.angle_gamma   90.00
#
_symmetry.space_group_name_H-M   'P 1'
#
loop_
_entity.id
_entity.type
_entity.pdbx_description
1 polymer ?
#
loop_
_entity_poly.entity_id
_entity_poly.type
_entity_poly.pdbx_seq_one_letter_code
_entity_poly.pdbx_strand_id
1 'polypeptide(L)'
;MTHLEPASRQPDPRRREVRDRLELLTALINGPDCDPVFSKEIIRIPADHPVYPWFCSVLACQRPRHSRADLCPEHGKQWRVVREEGTDRGNFVRTAEPLQPRPATIASVVCRICRTRPAFNRELALYQRHRNQWVRSANDTAFERWLASQSPYVSYGECKVTVCDEFAESALGLCTVHADRYRRVGSPGQARLPAGSFISYEKAGRDVPVQYADQAVFLRWCATAQALRQSGQVNLRGLRPLARAEFQWSLHAHGYVRGRWWNLAWIQDLVDLCREQAVN
;
A
#
# COMPACT_ATOMS: atom_id res chain seq x y z
N MET A 1 24.91 36.68 -10.63
CA MET A 1 23.83 35.66 -10.73
C MET A 1 23.36 35.38 -9.32
N THR A 2 22.26 36.01 -8.94
CA THR A 2 21.73 35.99 -7.57
C THR A 2 20.91 34.71 -7.40
N HIS A 3 21.33 33.84 -6.48
CA HIS A 3 20.57 32.65 -6.09
C HIS A 3 19.28 33.11 -5.39
N LEU A 4 18.13 32.81 -6.01
CA LEU A 4 16.83 32.87 -5.36
C LEU A 4 16.65 31.56 -4.59
N GLU A 5 16.90 31.58 -3.28
CA GLU A 5 16.38 30.55 -2.38
C GLU A 5 14.85 30.74 -2.24
N PRO A 6 14.02 29.73 -2.53
CA PRO A 6 12.61 29.80 -2.21
C PRO A 6 12.48 29.66 -0.68
N ALA A 7 12.19 30.78 -0.01
CA ALA A 7 11.77 30.76 1.39
C ALA A 7 10.48 29.92 1.50
N SER A 8 10.63 28.68 1.97
CA SER A 8 9.54 27.80 2.37
C SER A 8 8.88 28.35 3.63
N ARG A 9 8.07 29.41 3.47
CA ARG A 9 7.14 29.85 4.51
C ARG A 9 6.07 28.79 4.67
N GLN A 10 6.27 27.85 5.60
CA GLN A 10 5.18 27.00 6.08
C GLN A 10 4.13 27.90 6.74
N PRO A 11 2.86 27.86 6.30
CA PRO A 11 1.82 28.64 6.94
C PRO A 11 1.61 28.12 8.37
N ASP A 12 1.59 29.04 9.35
CA ASP A 12 1.25 28.68 10.74
C ASP A 12 -0.14 28.03 10.77
N PRO A 13 -0.28 26.78 11.27
CA PRO A 13 -1.55 26.06 11.29
C PRO A 13 -2.63 26.74 12.14
N ARG A 14 -2.27 27.75 12.95
CA ARG A 14 -3.19 28.59 13.73
C ARG A 14 -3.71 29.81 12.96
N ARG A 15 -3.24 30.05 11.73
CA ARG A 15 -3.78 31.11 10.87
C ARG A 15 -5.23 30.78 10.52
N ARG A 16 -6.10 31.77 10.72
CA ARG A 16 -7.52 31.72 10.39
C ARG A 16 -7.77 31.16 8.99
N GLU A 17 -6.97 31.57 8.00
CA GLU A 17 -7.04 31.09 6.61
C GLU A 17 -6.87 29.57 6.46
N VAL A 18 -5.93 28.96 7.20
CA VAL A 18 -5.68 27.50 7.16
C VAL A 18 -6.87 26.75 7.73
N ARG A 19 -7.41 27.24 8.86
CA ARG A 19 -8.58 26.65 9.51
C ARG A 19 -9.83 26.79 8.62
N ASP A 20 -10.12 27.98 8.15
CA ASP A 20 -11.31 28.25 7.33
C ASP A 20 -11.28 27.41 6.03
N ARG A 21 -10.09 27.26 5.42
CA ARG A 21 -9.92 26.40 4.24
C ARG A 21 -10.13 24.92 4.57
N LEU A 22 -9.57 24.44 5.68
CA LEU A 22 -9.77 23.06 6.12
C LEU A 22 -11.24 22.77 6.41
N GLU A 23 -11.95 23.69 7.08
CA GLU A 23 -13.38 23.58 7.37
C GLU A 23 -14.19 23.47 6.06
N LEU A 24 -13.93 24.36 5.10
CA LEU A 24 -14.59 24.33 3.79
C LEU A 24 -14.33 23.03 3.03
N LEU A 25 -13.06 22.60 2.93
CA LEU A 25 -12.72 21.35 2.25
C LEU A 25 -13.34 20.13 2.93
N THR A 26 -13.36 20.11 4.26
CA THR A 26 -13.98 19.02 5.02
C THR A 26 -15.49 18.95 4.77
N ALA A 27 -16.17 20.10 4.71
CA ALA A 27 -17.59 20.16 4.37
C ALA A 27 -17.86 19.63 2.95
N LEU A 28 -17.03 20.02 1.98
CA LEU A 28 -17.14 19.54 0.59
C LEU A 28 -16.88 18.03 0.47
N ILE A 29 -15.84 17.52 1.13
CA ILE A 29 -15.44 16.10 1.08
C ILE A 29 -16.49 15.19 1.73
N ASN A 30 -17.15 15.65 2.79
CA ASN A 30 -18.20 14.90 3.49
C ASN A 30 -19.60 15.13 2.89
N GLY A 31 -19.71 16.00 1.87
CA GLY A 31 -20.95 16.26 1.16
C GLY A 31 -21.37 15.09 0.25
N PRO A 32 -22.65 15.04 -0.16
CA PRO A 32 -23.20 13.93 -0.96
C PRO A 32 -22.62 13.83 -2.37
N ASP A 33 -22.10 14.92 -2.91
CA ASP A 33 -21.53 14.97 -4.26
C ASP A 33 -20.10 14.42 -4.34
N CYS A 34 -19.42 14.29 -3.20
CA CYS A 34 -18.08 13.74 -3.13
C CYS A 34 -18.11 12.21 -3.27
N ASP A 35 -17.40 11.68 -4.27
CA ASP A 35 -17.26 10.24 -4.41
C ASP A 35 -16.58 9.65 -3.15
N PRO A 36 -17.22 8.70 -2.44
CA PRO A 36 -16.71 8.11 -1.21
C PRO A 36 -15.34 7.42 -1.33
N VAL A 37 -14.85 7.16 -2.54
CA VAL A 37 -13.48 6.67 -2.77
C VAL A 37 -12.46 7.71 -2.30
N PHE A 38 -12.70 9.00 -2.54
CA PHE A 38 -11.73 10.07 -2.26
C PHE A 38 -11.81 10.64 -0.84
N SER A 39 -12.87 10.34 -0.07
CA SER A 39 -13.00 10.83 1.32
C SER A 39 -12.13 10.06 2.32
N LYS A 40 -11.53 8.94 1.92
CA LYS A 40 -10.70 8.09 2.78
C LYS A 40 -9.26 8.59 2.86
N GLU A 41 -8.58 8.29 3.97
CA GLU A 41 -7.13 8.57 4.10
C GLU A 41 -6.27 7.64 3.24
N ILE A 42 -6.78 6.45 2.94
CA ILE A 42 -6.20 5.55 1.96
C ILE A 42 -7.22 5.40 0.83
N ILE A 43 -6.97 6.13 -0.24
CA ILE A 43 -7.82 6.17 -1.42
C ILE A 43 -7.48 4.94 -2.25
N ARG A 44 -8.44 4.02 -2.38
CA ARG A 44 -8.33 2.80 -3.19
C ARG A 44 -9.19 2.96 -4.42
N ILE A 45 -8.54 3.20 -5.54
CA ILE A 45 -9.17 3.47 -6.83
C ILE A 45 -9.43 2.13 -7.54
N PRO A 46 -10.67 1.87 -8.00
CA PRO A 46 -10.96 0.70 -8.82
C PRO A 46 -10.07 0.62 -10.06
N ALA A 47 -9.79 -0.58 -10.54
CA ALA A 47 -8.79 -0.77 -11.60
C ALA A 47 -9.20 -0.19 -12.95
N ASP A 48 -10.50 -0.17 -13.20
CA ASP A 48 -11.23 0.37 -14.35
C ASP A 48 -11.78 1.79 -14.11
N HIS A 49 -11.34 2.47 -13.04
CA HIS A 49 -11.85 3.81 -12.71
C HIS A 49 -11.73 4.75 -13.92
N PRO A 50 -12.80 5.45 -14.32
CA PRO A 50 -12.88 6.15 -15.62
C PRO A 50 -11.82 7.26 -15.78
N VAL A 51 -11.40 7.88 -14.67
CA VAL A 51 -10.44 9.00 -14.65
C VAL A 51 -9.03 8.53 -14.27
N TYR A 52 -8.96 7.48 -13.45
CA TYR A 52 -7.72 7.00 -12.84
C TYR A 52 -7.55 5.50 -13.06
N PRO A 53 -7.60 5.01 -14.32
CA PRO A 53 -7.36 3.60 -14.54
C PRO A 53 -5.95 3.24 -14.04
N TRP A 54 -5.70 1.98 -13.74
CA TRP A 54 -4.32 1.61 -13.42
C TRP A 54 -3.95 0.21 -13.90
N PHE A 55 -4.87 -0.52 -14.52
CA PHE A 55 -4.51 -1.67 -15.34
C PHE A 55 -3.99 -1.31 -16.72
N CYS A 56 -3.27 -2.27 -17.30
CA CYS A 56 -2.90 -2.30 -18.70
C CYS A 56 -4.13 -2.21 -19.59
N SER A 57 -4.06 -1.46 -20.69
CA SER A 57 -5.14 -1.39 -21.69
C SER A 57 -5.40 -2.71 -22.41
N VAL A 58 -4.43 -3.63 -22.45
CA VAL A 58 -4.62 -4.95 -23.11
C VAL A 58 -5.80 -5.67 -22.47
N LEU A 59 -6.73 -6.11 -23.30
CA LEU A 59 -7.98 -6.72 -22.85
C LEU A 59 -7.69 -7.89 -21.91
N ALA A 60 -8.39 -7.93 -20.77
CA ALA A 60 -8.24 -8.94 -19.71
C ALA A 60 -6.85 -9.02 -19.04
N CYS A 61 -5.91 -8.10 -19.34
CA CYS A 61 -4.64 -8.05 -18.63
C CYS A 61 -4.83 -7.52 -17.20
N GLN A 62 -4.34 -8.28 -16.22
CA GLN A 62 -4.47 -7.95 -14.79
C GLN A 62 -3.21 -7.30 -14.22
N ARG A 63 -2.29 -6.86 -15.08
CA ARG A 63 -1.06 -6.18 -14.66
C ARG A 63 -1.26 -4.67 -14.66
N PRO A 64 -0.68 -3.96 -13.69
CA PRO A 64 -0.76 -2.50 -13.66
C PRO A 64 0.00 -1.90 -14.84
N ARG A 65 -0.51 -0.78 -15.34
CA ARG A 65 0.18 0.04 -16.35
C ARG A 65 1.41 0.72 -15.78
N HIS A 66 2.38 0.99 -16.66
CA HIS A 66 3.58 1.74 -16.30
C HIS A 66 3.25 3.23 -16.16
N SER A 67 3.98 3.96 -15.31
CA SER A 67 3.67 5.36 -14.92
C SER A 67 3.61 6.40 -16.06
N ARG A 68 3.99 6.02 -17.29
CA ARG A 68 3.99 6.90 -18.48
C ARG A 68 3.20 6.35 -19.66
N ALA A 69 2.59 5.17 -19.51
CA ALA A 69 1.93 4.48 -20.61
C ALA A 69 0.61 3.87 -20.15
N ASP A 70 -0.23 3.55 -21.12
CA ASP A 70 -1.48 2.82 -20.91
C ASP A 70 -1.23 1.29 -20.81
N LEU A 71 0.00 0.83 -21.10
CA LEU A 71 0.40 -0.57 -21.02
C LEU A 71 1.21 -0.91 -19.78
N CYS A 72 1.17 -2.18 -19.36
CA CYS A 72 2.15 -2.74 -18.43
C CYS A 72 3.56 -2.78 -19.06
N PRO A 73 4.64 -2.88 -18.27
CA PRO A 73 6.00 -2.90 -18.80
C PRO A 73 6.26 -4.01 -19.83
N GLU A 74 5.58 -5.15 -19.73
CA GLU A 74 5.75 -6.28 -20.65
C GLU A 74 5.08 -6.00 -21.99
N HIS A 75 3.79 -5.64 -21.97
CA HIS A 75 3.06 -5.23 -23.18
C HIS A 75 3.69 -3.97 -23.81
N GLY A 76 4.29 -3.08 -23.03
CA GLY A 76 5.05 -1.93 -23.53
C GLY A 76 6.34 -2.31 -24.28
N LYS A 77 6.94 -3.47 -23.99
CA LYS A 77 8.04 -4.03 -24.79
C LYS A 77 7.51 -4.68 -26.06
N GLN A 78 6.50 -5.54 -25.93
CA GLN A 78 5.88 -6.23 -27.07
C GLN A 78 5.32 -5.24 -28.11
N TRP A 79 4.65 -4.19 -27.65
CA TRP A 79 4.13 -3.13 -28.52
C TRP A 79 5.24 -2.44 -29.32
N ARG A 80 6.41 -2.18 -28.72
CA ARG A 80 7.51 -1.54 -29.44
C ARG A 80 8.01 -2.40 -30.61
N VAL A 81 8.06 -3.72 -30.44
CA VAL A 81 8.46 -4.66 -31.49
C VAL A 81 7.43 -4.67 -32.63
N VAL A 82 6.17 -4.98 -32.33
CA VAL A 82 5.15 -5.16 -33.39
C VAL A 82 4.74 -3.86 -34.09
N ARG A 83 4.96 -2.70 -33.44
CA ARG A 83 4.76 -1.39 -34.07
C ARG A 83 5.74 -1.16 -35.21
N GLU A 84 7.00 -1.60 -35.06
CA GLU A 84 8.02 -1.47 -36.11
C GLU A 84 7.66 -2.33 -37.34
N GLU A 85 6.88 -3.38 -37.12
CA GLU A 85 6.32 -4.27 -38.16
C GLU A 85 5.01 -3.74 -38.78
N GLY A 86 4.57 -2.52 -38.40
CA GLY A 86 3.38 -1.87 -38.97
C GLY A 86 2.05 -2.29 -38.34
N THR A 87 2.07 -2.99 -37.20
CA THR A 87 0.83 -3.38 -36.50
C THR A 87 0.11 -2.18 -35.93
N ASP A 88 -1.21 -2.10 -36.12
CA ASP A 88 -2.06 -1.09 -35.50
C ASP A 88 -2.18 -1.26 -33.96
N ARG A 89 -2.22 -0.14 -33.25
CA ARG A 89 -2.30 -0.06 -31.79
C ARG A 89 -3.58 -0.70 -31.26
N GLY A 90 -4.72 -0.39 -31.88
CA GLY A 90 -6.02 -0.91 -31.46
C GLY A 90 -6.09 -2.43 -31.66
N ASN A 91 -5.52 -2.92 -32.76
CA ASN A 91 -5.40 -4.35 -32.97
C ASN A 91 -4.55 -5.03 -31.90
N PHE A 92 -3.34 -4.52 -31.62
CA PHE A 92 -2.47 -5.08 -30.59
C PHE A 92 -3.15 -5.16 -29.22
N VAL A 93 -3.80 -4.08 -28.78
CA VAL A 93 -4.45 -4.03 -27.45
C VAL A 93 -5.58 -5.06 -27.33
N ARG A 94 -6.26 -5.39 -28.44
CA ARG A 94 -7.33 -6.37 -28.49
C ARG A 94 -6.83 -7.82 -28.57
N THR A 95 -5.71 -8.07 -29.23
CA THR A 95 -5.25 -9.44 -29.55
C THR A 95 -4.04 -9.90 -28.74
N ALA A 96 -3.33 -9.01 -28.04
CA ALA A 96 -2.21 -9.39 -27.21
C ALA A 96 -2.63 -10.28 -26.04
N GLU A 97 -1.84 -11.32 -25.75
CA GLU A 97 -2.11 -12.27 -24.67
C GLU A 97 -2.20 -11.54 -23.31
N PRO A 98 -3.30 -11.72 -22.55
CA PRO A 98 -3.43 -11.13 -21.23
C PRO A 98 -2.44 -11.74 -20.24
N LEU A 99 -1.89 -10.90 -19.37
CA LEU A 99 -0.95 -11.35 -18.36
C LEU A 99 -1.61 -11.40 -16.99
N GLN A 100 -1.35 -12.48 -16.27
CA GLN A 100 -1.75 -12.67 -14.87
C GLN A 100 -1.09 -11.64 -13.95
N PRO A 101 -1.74 -11.27 -12.83
CA PRO A 101 -1.26 -10.21 -11.95
C PRO A 101 0.07 -10.59 -11.31
N ARG A 102 0.96 -9.60 -11.11
CA ARG A 102 2.21 -9.85 -10.37
C ARG A 102 1.91 -9.91 -8.86
N PRO A 103 2.51 -10.85 -8.11
CA PRO A 103 2.31 -10.96 -6.66
C PRO A 103 2.64 -9.68 -5.87
N ALA A 104 3.56 -8.85 -6.35
CA ALA A 104 3.99 -7.61 -5.69
C ALA A 104 3.02 -6.43 -5.87
N THR A 105 1.99 -6.56 -6.71
CA THR A 105 1.05 -5.47 -7.07
C THR A 105 -0.37 -5.68 -6.55
N ILE A 106 -0.62 -6.80 -5.86
CA ILE A 106 -1.92 -7.12 -5.28
C ILE A 106 -1.85 -6.80 -3.79
N ALA A 107 -2.92 -6.19 -3.25
CA ALA A 107 -3.16 -5.99 -1.83
C ALA A 107 -2.70 -7.20 -0.99
N SER A 108 -2.25 -6.96 0.23
CA SER A 108 -1.87 -8.05 1.11
C SER A 108 -3.00 -9.08 1.22
N VAL A 109 -2.61 -10.35 1.13
CA VAL A 109 -3.55 -11.44 1.38
C VAL A 109 -3.45 -11.73 2.86
N VAL A 110 -4.58 -11.78 3.55
CA VAL A 110 -4.64 -12.26 4.94
C VAL A 110 -4.84 -13.76 4.96
N CYS A 111 -4.37 -14.40 6.02
CA CYS A 111 -4.58 -15.82 6.21
C CYS A 111 -6.08 -16.13 6.27
N ARG A 112 -6.54 -17.11 5.49
CA ARG A 112 -7.97 -17.47 5.43
C ARG A 112 -8.50 -18.11 6.71
N ILE A 113 -7.62 -18.64 7.57
CA ILE A 113 -7.96 -19.15 8.90
C ILE A 113 -7.94 -18.01 9.93
N CYS A 114 -6.83 -17.26 10.05
CA CYS A 114 -6.70 -16.25 11.10
C CYS A 114 -7.44 -14.94 10.83
N ARG A 115 -7.60 -14.54 9.56
CA ARG A 115 -8.18 -13.27 9.07
C ARG A 115 -7.49 -11.97 9.54
N THR A 116 -6.59 -12.04 10.52
CA THR A 116 -5.83 -10.92 11.09
C THR A 116 -4.31 -11.14 11.05
N ARG A 117 -3.85 -12.13 10.28
CA ARG A 117 -2.43 -12.44 10.06
C ARG A 117 -2.13 -12.29 8.58
N PRO A 118 -1.01 -11.67 8.18
CA PRO A 118 -0.62 -11.67 6.78
C PRO A 118 -0.35 -13.10 6.30
N ALA A 119 -0.79 -13.41 5.09
CA ALA A 119 -0.49 -14.68 4.44
C ALA A 119 0.97 -14.68 4.01
N PHE A 120 1.70 -15.72 4.43
CA PHE A 120 3.07 -15.97 3.97
C PHE A 120 3.07 -16.59 2.58
N ASN A 121 2.09 -17.45 2.30
CA ASN A 121 1.86 -18.04 0.99
C ASN A 121 0.55 -17.49 0.41
N ARG A 122 0.65 -16.82 -0.75
CA ARG A 122 -0.49 -16.14 -1.38
C ARG A 122 -1.47 -17.11 -2.04
N GLU A 123 -0.97 -18.18 -2.67
CA GLU A 123 -1.79 -19.17 -3.39
C GLU A 123 -2.77 -19.87 -2.45
N LEU A 124 -2.29 -20.31 -1.30
CA LEU A 124 -3.12 -20.95 -0.28
C LEU A 124 -3.79 -19.94 0.65
N ALA A 125 -3.43 -18.65 0.57
CA ALA A 125 -3.81 -17.62 1.53
C ALA A 125 -3.59 -18.08 2.98
N LEU A 126 -2.40 -18.61 3.29
CA LEU A 126 -2.05 -19.13 4.61
C LEU A 126 -0.86 -18.37 5.21
N TYR A 127 -0.98 -18.04 6.49
CA TYR A 127 0.16 -17.64 7.32
C TYR A 127 1.16 -18.81 7.44
N GLN A 128 2.42 -18.49 7.70
CA GLN A 128 3.56 -19.42 7.67
C GLN A 128 3.31 -20.72 8.45
N ARG A 129 2.70 -20.67 9.65
CA ARG A 129 2.46 -21.87 10.46
C ARG A 129 1.38 -22.77 9.90
N HIS A 130 0.26 -22.20 9.49
CA HIS A 130 -0.81 -22.96 8.84
C HIS A 130 -0.32 -23.58 7.54
N ARG A 131 0.48 -22.86 6.75
CA ARG A 131 1.14 -23.43 5.57
C ARG A 131 2.03 -24.62 5.95
N ASN A 132 2.82 -24.50 7.01
CA ASN A 132 3.71 -25.59 7.44
C ASN A 132 2.95 -26.78 8.04
N GLN A 133 1.83 -26.55 8.72
CA GLN A 133 0.92 -27.60 9.19
C GLN A 133 0.30 -28.34 8.00
N TRP A 134 -0.24 -27.60 7.03
CA TRP A 134 -0.82 -28.16 5.81
C TRP A 134 0.18 -29.04 5.05
N VAL A 135 1.39 -28.54 4.80
CA VAL A 135 2.43 -29.31 4.09
C VAL A 135 2.77 -30.61 4.82
N ARG A 136 2.67 -30.64 6.17
CA ARG A 136 2.90 -31.86 6.95
C ARG A 136 1.71 -32.83 6.92
N SER A 137 0.50 -32.35 6.68
CA SER A 137 -0.73 -33.16 6.67
C SER A 137 -1.25 -33.49 5.27
N ALA A 138 -0.67 -32.88 4.22
CA ALA A 138 -1.21 -32.91 2.86
C ALA A 138 -1.33 -34.32 2.25
N ASN A 139 -0.62 -35.31 2.82
CA ASN A 139 -0.69 -36.70 2.39
C ASN A 139 -1.92 -37.45 2.93
N ASP A 140 -2.58 -36.95 3.97
CA ASP A 140 -3.57 -37.71 4.74
C ASP A 140 -4.96 -37.09 4.77
N THR A 141 -5.17 -35.88 4.23
CA THR A 141 -6.46 -35.18 4.29
C THR A 141 -6.63 -34.17 3.16
N ALA A 142 -7.84 -34.07 2.61
CA ALA A 142 -8.18 -33.04 1.61
C ALA A 142 -8.07 -31.63 2.20
N PHE A 143 -7.59 -30.67 1.40
CA PHE A 143 -7.29 -29.30 1.86
C PHE A 143 -8.43 -28.62 2.60
N GLU A 144 -9.65 -28.66 2.05
CA GLU A 144 -10.81 -27.99 2.66
C GLU A 144 -11.24 -28.63 3.98
N ARG A 145 -11.09 -29.96 4.14
CA ARG A 145 -11.35 -30.63 5.42
C ARG A 145 -10.30 -30.26 6.46
N TRP A 146 -9.03 -30.19 6.05
CA TRP A 146 -7.96 -29.73 6.92
C TRP A 146 -8.19 -28.28 7.34
N LEU A 147 -8.59 -27.41 6.41
CA LEU A 147 -8.86 -26.00 6.67
C LEU A 147 -9.94 -25.81 7.75
N ALA A 148 -11.03 -26.59 7.65
CA ALA A 148 -12.15 -26.54 8.58
C ALA A 148 -11.80 -27.01 10.00
N SER A 149 -10.73 -27.80 10.18
CA SER A 149 -10.29 -28.28 11.50
C SER A 149 -9.27 -27.38 12.19
N GLN A 150 -8.80 -26.31 11.53
CA GLN A 150 -7.79 -25.43 12.10
C GLN A 150 -8.41 -24.33 12.97
N SER A 151 -7.71 -24.00 14.05
CA SER A 151 -8.04 -22.84 14.90
C SER A 151 -7.18 -21.63 14.52
N PRO A 152 -7.74 -20.41 14.58
CA PRO A 152 -6.98 -19.20 14.31
C PRO A 152 -5.93 -18.91 15.38
N TYR A 153 -4.84 -18.27 14.98
CA TYR A 153 -3.89 -17.64 15.91
C TYR A 153 -4.32 -16.21 16.23
N VAL A 154 -4.06 -15.76 17.47
CA VAL A 154 -4.27 -14.37 17.93
C VAL A 154 -3.55 -13.39 17.02
N SER A 155 -4.03 -12.16 16.82
CA SER A 155 -3.35 -11.15 16.00
C SER A 155 -2.04 -10.63 16.64
N TYR A 156 -1.13 -10.04 15.85
CA TYR A 156 0.02 -9.24 16.36
C TYR A 156 -0.32 -7.74 16.31
N GLY A 157 -1.55 -7.40 15.92
CA GLY A 157 -1.96 -6.04 15.61
C GLY A 157 -1.54 -5.57 14.22
N GLU A 158 -1.68 -4.27 14.00
CA GLU A 158 -1.27 -3.58 12.79
C GLU A 158 0.24 -3.28 12.80
N CYS A 159 0.78 -2.97 11.63
CA CYS A 159 2.13 -2.45 11.48
C CYS A 159 2.28 -1.12 12.25
N LYS A 160 3.36 -1.00 13.01
CA LYS A 160 3.71 0.19 13.79
C LYS A 160 4.17 1.37 12.92
N VAL A 161 4.44 1.14 11.64
CA VAL A 161 4.77 2.22 10.71
C VAL A 161 3.53 3.08 10.49
N THR A 162 3.60 4.37 10.85
CA THR A 162 2.46 5.30 10.93
C THR A 162 1.58 5.31 9.68
N VAL A 163 2.21 5.18 8.52
CA VAL A 163 1.54 5.27 7.21
C VAL A 163 1.08 3.90 6.69
N CYS A 164 1.40 2.81 7.37
CA CYS A 164 1.07 1.46 6.93
C CYS A 164 -0.27 1.01 7.50
N ASP A 165 -1.07 0.33 6.69
CA ASP A 165 -2.37 -0.26 7.05
C ASP A 165 -2.36 -1.79 7.00
N GLU A 166 -1.17 -2.38 7.01
CA GLU A 166 -0.98 -3.82 6.95
C GLU A 166 -0.92 -4.46 8.33
N PHE A 167 -1.31 -5.73 8.43
CA PHE A 167 -1.11 -6.51 9.65
C PHE A 167 0.38 -6.80 9.89
N ALA A 168 0.79 -6.78 11.15
CA ALA A 168 2.13 -7.18 11.54
C ALA A 168 2.34 -8.69 11.32
N GLU A 169 3.51 -9.06 10.80
CA GLU A 169 3.87 -10.47 10.55
C GLU A 169 4.39 -11.19 11.81
N SER A 170 4.77 -10.42 12.82
CA SER A 170 5.32 -10.90 14.08
C SER A 170 5.04 -9.91 15.21
N ALA A 171 5.28 -10.32 16.46
CA ALA A 171 5.18 -9.45 17.63
C ALA A 171 6.11 -8.22 17.60
N LEU A 172 7.06 -8.16 16.66
CA LEU A 172 7.88 -6.97 16.41
C LEU A 172 7.00 -5.77 15.98
N GLY A 173 5.79 -6.04 15.48
CA GLY A 173 4.84 -5.01 15.08
C GLY A 173 5.14 -4.42 13.70
N LEU A 174 5.81 -5.16 12.82
CA LEU A 174 6.05 -4.74 11.43
C LEU A 174 5.37 -5.71 10.48
N CYS A 175 4.81 -5.22 9.37
CA CYS A 175 4.37 -6.08 8.26
C CYS A 175 5.60 -6.67 7.54
N THR A 176 5.41 -7.68 6.70
CA THR A 176 6.51 -8.37 6.00
C THR A 176 7.43 -7.42 5.23
N VAL A 177 6.85 -6.46 4.50
CA VAL A 177 7.66 -5.52 3.69
C VAL A 177 8.43 -4.54 4.58
N HIS A 178 7.82 -4.04 5.66
CA HIS A 178 8.52 -3.15 6.59
C HIS A 178 9.55 -3.88 7.44
N ALA A 179 9.33 -5.14 7.79
CA ALA A 179 10.31 -5.97 8.46
C ALA A 179 11.54 -6.22 7.57
N ASP A 180 11.33 -6.48 6.28
CA ASP A 180 12.41 -6.58 5.29
C ASP A 180 13.19 -5.27 5.16
N ARG A 181 12.48 -4.13 5.01
CA ARG A 181 13.12 -2.81 4.92
C ARG A 181 13.92 -2.48 6.18
N TYR A 182 13.33 -2.72 7.35
CA TYR A 182 13.95 -2.53 8.65
C TYR A 182 15.28 -3.29 8.77
N ARG A 183 15.29 -4.58 8.37
CA ARG A 183 16.51 -5.39 8.30
C ARG A 183 17.54 -4.82 7.34
N ARG A 184 17.12 -4.43 6.12
CA ARG A 184 18.01 -3.88 5.08
C ARG A 184 18.72 -2.59 5.48
N VAL A 185 18.09 -1.75 6.29
CA VAL A 185 18.68 -0.50 6.78
C VAL A 185 19.45 -0.68 8.12
N GLY A 186 19.75 -1.92 8.51
CA GLY A 186 20.58 -2.21 9.68
C GLY A 186 19.84 -2.33 11.01
N SER A 187 18.50 -2.42 11.00
CA SER A 187 17.67 -2.60 12.19
C SER A 187 17.84 -1.48 13.25
N PRO A 188 17.52 -0.22 12.92
CA PRO A 188 17.68 0.93 13.82
C PRO A 188 16.96 0.71 15.16
N GLY A 189 17.69 0.85 16.28
CA GLY A 189 17.19 0.58 17.62
C GLY A 189 17.26 -0.89 18.05
N GLN A 190 17.69 -1.79 17.15
CA GLN A 190 17.89 -3.22 17.36
C GLN A 190 16.68 -3.92 17.99
N ALA A 191 15.48 -3.49 17.62
CA ALA A 191 14.23 -4.17 17.94
C ALA A 191 14.27 -5.60 17.37
N ARG A 192 14.18 -6.61 18.25
CA ARG A 192 14.24 -8.03 17.89
C ARG A 192 13.38 -8.89 18.80
N LEU A 193 12.97 -10.04 18.28
CA LEU A 193 12.27 -11.05 19.06
C LEU A 193 13.26 -12.03 19.68
N PRO A 194 12.99 -12.55 20.89
CA PRO A 194 13.77 -13.64 21.48
C PRO A 194 13.81 -14.85 20.55
N ALA A 195 14.95 -15.54 20.52
CA ALA A 195 15.05 -16.83 19.82
C ALA A 195 14.01 -17.80 20.38
N GLY A 196 13.34 -18.55 19.49
CA GLY A 196 12.30 -19.49 19.89
C GLY A 196 11.02 -18.83 20.44
N SER A 197 10.79 -17.54 20.18
CA SER A 197 9.63 -16.75 20.67
C SER A 197 8.30 -17.49 20.59
N PHE A 198 8.07 -18.22 19.50
CA PHE A 198 6.84 -19.00 19.35
C PHE A 198 6.66 -20.09 20.39
N ILE A 199 7.70 -20.89 20.63
CA ILE A 199 7.60 -22.04 21.54
C ILE A 199 7.45 -21.53 22.96
N SER A 200 8.29 -20.57 23.33
CA SER A 200 8.39 -20.07 24.71
C SER A 200 7.25 -19.15 25.12
N TYR A 201 6.61 -18.47 24.16
CA TYR A 201 5.57 -17.47 24.45
C TYR A 201 4.26 -17.76 23.72
N GLU A 202 4.24 -17.66 22.38
CA GLU A 202 2.98 -17.68 21.63
C GLU A 202 2.19 -18.99 21.78
N LYS A 203 2.86 -20.14 21.73
CA LYS A 203 2.22 -21.46 21.92
C LYS A 203 1.69 -21.63 23.35
N ALA A 204 2.37 -21.00 24.32
CA ALA A 204 1.96 -20.98 25.72
C ALA A 204 0.91 -19.88 26.01
N GLY A 205 0.42 -19.15 25.00
CA GLY A 205 -0.54 -18.07 25.16
C GLY A 205 0.01 -16.83 25.88
N ARG A 206 1.34 -16.64 25.89
CA ARG A 206 2.01 -15.51 26.54
C ARG A 206 2.40 -14.47 25.52
N ASP A 207 2.45 -13.21 25.96
CA ASP A 207 2.97 -12.11 25.15
C ASP A 207 4.46 -12.30 24.85
N VAL A 208 4.84 -12.07 23.60
CA VAL A 208 6.23 -12.14 23.17
C VAL A 208 6.92 -10.81 23.51
N PRO A 209 7.91 -10.78 24.42
CA PRO A 209 8.60 -9.54 24.76
C PRO A 209 9.50 -9.12 23.58
N VAL A 210 9.33 -7.90 23.08
CA VAL A 210 10.24 -7.31 22.11
C VAL A 210 11.43 -6.72 22.84
N GLN A 211 12.64 -7.07 22.43
CA GLN A 211 13.88 -6.54 22.98
C GLN A 211 14.34 -5.36 22.12
N TYR A 212 14.80 -4.29 22.77
CA TYR A 212 15.33 -3.09 22.11
C TYR A 212 16.72 -2.78 22.67
N ALA A 213 17.65 -2.35 21.82
CA ALA A 213 18.82 -1.62 22.30
C ALA A 213 18.48 -0.15 22.54
N ASP A 214 17.67 0.43 21.63
CA ASP A 214 17.10 1.77 21.77
C ASP A 214 15.69 1.78 21.15
N GLN A 215 14.68 1.78 22.01
CA GLN A 215 13.28 1.77 21.58
C GLN A 215 12.89 3.08 20.87
N ALA A 216 13.46 4.21 21.27
CA ALA A 216 13.13 5.50 20.69
C ALA A 216 13.64 5.60 19.24
N VAL A 217 14.82 5.05 18.94
CA VAL A 217 15.34 4.94 17.57
C VAL A 217 14.42 4.07 16.70
N PHE A 218 13.95 2.94 17.22
CA PHE A 218 13.01 2.08 16.50
C PHE A 218 11.68 2.78 16.20
N LEU A 219 11.10 3.47 17.20
CA LEU A 219 9.86 4.21 17.03
C LEU A 219 10.01 5.40 16.07
N ARG A 220 11.15 6.11 16.10
CA ARG A 220 11.46 7.15 15.11
C ARG A 220 11.53 6.59 13.70
N TRP A 221 12.16 5.44 13.51
CA TRP A 221 12.16 4.77 12.22
C TRP A 221 10.74 4.38 11.78
N CYS A 222 9.91 3.85 12.68
CA CYS A 222 8.51 3.55 12.36
C CYS A 222 7.72 4.80 11.94
N ALA A 223 8.01 5.95 12.56
CA ALA A 223 7.35 7.22 12.24
C ALA A 223 7.75 7.79 10.86
N THR A 224 8.96 7.50 10.38
CA THR A 224 9.50 8.07 9.13
C THR A 224 9.57 7.08 7.97
N ALA A 225 9.39 5.78 8.22
CA ALA A 225 9.41 4.77 7.18
C ALA A 225 8.33 5.01 6.12
N GLN A 226 8.73 4.95 4.85
CA GLN A 226 7.82 5.18 3.72
C GLN A 226 6.72 4.14 3.63
N ALA A 227 5.58 4.55 3.08
CA ALA A 227 4.43 3.67 2.86
C ALA A 227 4.75 2.54 1.88
N LEU A 228 3.87 1.55 1.83
CA LEU A 228 3.89 0.55 0.78
C LEU A 228 3.22 1.13 -0.45
N ARG A 229 3.91 1.05 -1.59
CA ARG A 229 3.34 1.48 -2.87
C ARG A 229 2.49 0.35 -3.42
N GLN A 230 1.18 0.61 -3.52
CA GLN A 230 0.22 -0.29 -4.15
C GLN A 230 -0.33 0.39 -5.40
N SER A 231 -0.48 -0.37 -6.48
CA SER A 231 -1.14 0.13 -7.69
C SER A 231 -2.60 0.46 -7.39
N GLY A 232 -3.09 1.59 -7.93
CA GLY A 232 -4.45 2.03 -7.64
C GLY A 232 -4.66 2.63 -6.25
N GLN A 233 -3.60 2.82 -5.46
CA GLN A 233 -3.72 3.39 -4.12
C GLN A 233 -3.01 4.74 -4.03
N VAL A 234 -3.66 5.71 -3.38
CA VAL A 234 -3.03 6.93 -2.88
C VAL A 234 -3.16 6.93 -1.36
N ASN A 235 -2.03 6.87 -0.67
CA ASN A 235 -1.95 6.81 0.77
C ASN A 235 -1.62 8.19 1.34
N LEU A 236 -2.63 8.84 1.91
CA LEU A 236 -2.57 10.16 2.52
C LEU A 236 -2.31 10.12 4.04
N ARG A 237 -2.12 8.94 4.63
CA ARG A 237 -1.80 8.82 6.07
C ARG A 237 -0.49 9.56 6.37
N GLY A 238 -0.43 10.18 7.55
CA GLY A 238 0.72 10.97 8.00
C GLY A 238 0.82 12.38 7.39
N LEU A 239 -0.05 12.76 6.46
CA LEU A 239 -0.16 14.17 6.04
C LEU A 239 -0.86 15.01 7.13
N ARG A 240 -0.52 16.30 7.19
CA ARG A 240 -1.27 17.27 8.00
C ARG A 240 -2.70 17.42 7.43
N PRO A 241 -3.70 17.74 8.28
CA PRO A 241 -5.11 17.69 7.89
C PRO A 241 -5.45 18.51 6.64
N LEU A 242 -4.90 19.72 6.50
CA LEU A 242 -5.15 20.57 5.32
C LEU A 242 -4.60 19.94 4.04
N ALA A 243 -3.33 19.51 4.01
CA ALA A 243 -2.73 18.86 2.84
C ALA A 243 -3.55 17.64 2.42
N ARG A 244 -3.96 16.82 3.40
CA ARG A 244 -4.80 15.66 3.13
C ARG A 244 -6.11 16.08 2.46
N ALA A 245 -6.83 17.04 3.03
CA ALA A 245 -8.09 17.52 2.48
C ALA A 245 -7.92 18.10 1.06
N GLU A 246 -6.82 18.80 0.81
CA GLU A 246 -6.48 19.32 -0.53
C GLU A 246 -6.28 18.20 -1.55
N PHE A 247 -5.55 17.14 -1.20
CA PHE A 247 -5.40 15.98 -2.09
C PHE A 247 -6.74 15.28 -2.34
N GLN A 248 -7.53 15.04 -1.30
CA GLN A 248 -8.84 14.40 -1.41
C GLN A 248 -9.76 15.18 -2.35
N TRP A 249 -9.94 16.47 -2.09
CA TRP A 249 -10.79 17.32 -2.90
C TRP A 249 -10.24 17.49 -4.32
N SER A 250 -8.93 17.67 -4.50
CA SER A 250 -8.35 17.85 -5.84
C SER A 250 -8.50 16.61 -6.71
N LEU A 251 -8.36 15.41 -6.14
CA LEU A 251 -8.57 14.15 -6.87
C LEU A 251 -10.04 13.97 -7.26
N HIS A 252 -10.96 14.28 -6.34
CA HIS A 252 -12.39 14.26 -6.65
C HIS A 252 -12.76 15.27 -7.74
N ALA A 253 -12.37 16.54 -7.57
CA ALA A 253 -12.67 17.62 -8.50
C ALA A 253 -12.06 17.41 -9.89
N HIS A 254 -10.86 16.82 -9.97
CA HIS A 254 -10.23 16.46 -11.24
C HIS A 254 -11.08 15.44 -12.03
N GLY A 255 -11.91 14.64 -11.36
CA GLY A 255 -12.83 13.72 -12.02
C GLY A 255 -13.80 14.39 -13.00
N TYR A 256 -14.10 15.67 -12.81
CA TYR A 256 -14.96 16.47 -13.70
C TYR A 256 -14.20 17.14 -14.86
N VAL A 257 -12.87 17.20 -14.80
CA VAL A 257 -12.04 17.85 -15.82
C VAL A 257 -11.67 16.86 -16.92
N ARG A 258 -12.23 17.06 -18.12
CA ARG A 258 -11.96 16.17 -19.26
C ARG A 258 -10.56 16.38 -19.83
N GLY A 259 -9.95 15.30 -20.32
CA GLY A 259 -8.76 15.33 -21.18
C GLY A 259 -7.43 15.57 -20.47
N ARG A 260 -7.40 15.66 -19.13
CA ARG A 260 -6.16 15.70 -18.34
C ARG A 260 -6.00 14.39 -17.58
N TRP A 261 -4.80 13.83 -17.65
CA TRP A 261 -4.48 12.57 -16.98
C TRP A 261 -3.50 12.83 -15.85
N TRP A 262 -3.86 12.44 -14.62
CA TRP A 262 -2.91 12.42 -13.51
C TRP A 262 -2.48 10.99 -13.21
N ASN A 263 -1.17 10.79 -13.18
CA ASN A 263 -0.61 9.50 -12.83
C ASN A 263 -0.64 9.29 -11.31
N LEU A 264 -1.25 8.20 -10.84
CA LEU A 264 -1.36 7.89 -9.41
C LEU A 264 0.00 7.70 -8.72
N ALA A 265 1.02 7.19 -9.44
CA ALA A 265 2.36 7.05 -8.87
C ALA A 265 3.00 8.42 -8.60
N TRP A 266 2.80 9.40 -9.50
CA TRP A 266 3.29 10.77 -9.30
C TRP A 266 2.53 11.50 -8.21
N ILE A 267 1.21 11.27 -8.10
CA ILE A 267 0.43 11.79 -6.98
C ILE A 267 0.98 11.21 -5.66
N GLN A 268 1.28 9.91 -5.61
CA GLN A 268 1.88 9.32 -4.42
C GLN A 268 3.28 9.88 -4.14
N ASP A 269 4.11 10.12 -5.15
CA ASP A 269 5.42 10.78 -4.99
C ASP A 269 5.27 12.17 -4.36
N LEU A 270 4.31 12.95 -4.84
CA LEU A 270 4.02 14.28 -4.30
C LEU A 270 3.52 14.21 -2.86
N VAL A 271 2.65 13.25 -2.53
CA VAL A 271 2.19 12.99 -1.17
C VAL A 271 3.35 12.62 -0.25
N ASP A 272 4.26 11.75 -0.71
CA ASP A 272 5.45 11.36 0.06
C ASP A 272 6.36 12.57 0.34
N LEU A 273 6.59 13.43 -0.68
CA LEU A 273 7.34 14.67 -0.52
C LEU A 273 6.67 15.65 0.44
N CYS A 274 5.35 15.87 0.32
CA CYS A 274 4.60 16.73 1.23
C CYS A 274 4.67 16.22 2.68
N ARG A 275 4.68 14.90 2.88
CA ARG A 275 4.84 14.27 4.20
C ARG A 275 6.23 14.52 4.77
N GLU A 276 7.27 14.28 3.97
CA GLU A 276 8.67 14.48 4.37
C GLU A 276 8.96 15.95 4.72
N GLN A 277 8.40 16.88 3.96
CA GLN A 277 8.52 18.32 4.22
C GLN A 277 7.53 18.82 5.27
N ALA A 278 6.65 17.96 5.80
CA ALA A 278 5.59 18.31 6.74
C ALA A 278 4.76 19.52 6.27
N VAL A 279 4.34 19.53 4.99
CA VAL A 279 3.61 20.64 4.37
C VAL A 279 2.29 20.92 5.10
N ASN A 280 2.03 22.22 5.30
CA ASN A 280 1.06 22.90 6.16
C ASN A 280 1.54 23.11 7.59
#